data_AF-A0A1Q8JX77-F1
#
_entry.id   AF-A0A1Q8JX77-F1
#
_cell.length_a   1.000
_cell.length_b   1.000
_cell.length_c   1.000
_cell.angle_alpha   90.00
_cell.angle_beta   90.00
_cell.angle_gamma   90.00
#
_symmetry.space_group_name_H-M   'P 1'
#
loop_
_entity.id
_entity.type
_entity.pdbx_description
1 polymer ?
#
loop_
_entity_poly.entity_id
_entity_poly.type
_entity_poly.pdbx_seq_one_letter_code
_entity_poly.pdbx_strand_id
1 'polypeptide(L)' 'MSSPGITVRPLAHMLGEAEFNEVFLDNVFVPDELVLGEVNGGWQVAMATLGSSGSASPPGG' A
#
# COMPACT_ATOMS: atom_id res chain seq x y z
N MET A 1 10.95 5.93 -2.45
CA MET A 1 10.37 6.65 -1.30
C MET A 1 11.44 7.53 -0.71
N SER A 2 11.42 8.82 -1.03
CA SER A 2 12.47 9.78 -0.64
C SER A 2 11.92 11.12 -0.20
N SER A 3 10.59 11.26 -0.10
CA SER A 3 9.98 12.48 0.42
C SER A 3 10.42 12.72 1.86
N PRO A 4 10.73 13.97 2.24
CA PRO A 4 11.02 14.32 3.63
C PRO A 4 9.90 13.85 4.57
N GLY A 5 10.27 13.34 5.75
CA GLY A 5 9.33 12.82 6.74
C GLY A 5 8.96 11.33 6.57
N ILE A 6 9.42 10.66 5.50
CA ILE A 6 9.24 9.21 5.34
C ILE A 6 10.42 8.46 5.95
N THR A 7 10.13 7.53 6.87
CA THR A 7 11.10 6.57 7.40
C THR A 7 10.69 5.15 7.02
N VAL A 8 11.62 4.37 6.45
CA VAL A 8 11.39 2.96 6.08
C VAL A 8 12.27 2.06 6.92
N ARG A 9 11.67 1.06 7.55
CA ARG A 9 12.36 0.06 8.38
C ARG A 9 12.10 -1.34 7.83
N PRO A 10 13.12 -2.01 7.27
CA PRO A 10 12.99 -3.39 6.84
C PRO A 10 12.64 -4.31 8.01
N LEU A 11 11.67 -5.19 7.79
CA LEU A 11 11.26 -6.22 8.75
C LEU A 11 11.90 -7.54 8.35
N ALA A 12 12.95 -7.92 9.05
CA ALA A 12 13.56 -9.24 8.89
C ALA A 12 12.66 -10.31 9.51
N HIS A 13 12.24 -11.29 8.71
CA HIS A 13 11.53 -12.47 9.21
C HIS A 13 12.52 -13.53 9.73
N MET A 14 12.02 -14.69 10.21
CA MET A 14 12.85 -15.72 10.85
C MET A 14 14.00 -16.26 9.98
N LEU A 15 13.88 -16.18 8.65
CA LEU A 15 14.91 -16.60 7.70
C LEU A 15 15.98 -15.52 7.43
N GLY A 16 15.85 -14.34 8.05
CA GLY A 16 16.79 -13.22 7.91
C GLY A 16 16.57 -12.34 6.68
N GLU A 17 15.65 -12.71 5.78
CA GLU A 17 15.29 -11.87 4.63
C GLU A 17 14.27 -10.79 5.05
N ALA A 18 14.24 -9.69 4.32
CA ALA A 18 13.36 -8.55 4.61
C ALA A 18 12.51 -8.22 3.40
N GLU A 19 11.46 -9.00 3.18
CA GLU A 19 10.48 -8.78 2.10
C GLU A 19 9.45 -7.72 2.47
N PHE A 20 9.27 -7.45 3.77
CA PHE A 20 8.32 -6.48 4.30
C PHE A 20 9.04 -5.30 4.93
N ASN A 21 8.36 -4.15 4.98
CA ASN A 21 8.86 -2.95 5.62
C ASN A 21 7.76 -2.33 6.48
N GLU A 22 8.15 -1.75 7.61
CA GLU A 22 7.36 -0.71 8.27
C GLU A 22 7.68 0.64 7.64
N VAL A 23 6.64 1.41 7.35
CA VAL A 23 6.78 2.75 6.77
C VAL A 23 6.09 3.75 7.68
N PHE A 24 6.86 4.72 8.18
CA PHE A 24 6.36 5.83 8.98
C PHE A 24 6.28 7.09 8.11
N LEU A 25 5.16 7.80 8.22
CA LEU A 25 4.91 9.07 7.55
C LEU A 25 4.73 10.15 8.62
N ASP A 26 5.75 10.97 8.84
CA ASP A 26 5.72 12.07 9.80
C ASP A 26 5.67 13.42 9.07
N ASN A 27 4.51 14.10 9.20
CA ASN A 27 4.23 15.40 8.58
C ASN A 27 4.64 15.50 7.10
N VAL A 28 4.44 14.42 6.34
CA VAL A 28 4.81 14.33 4.93
C VAL A 28 3.85 15.16 4.11
N PHE A 29 4.36 16.15 3.37
CA PHE A 29 3.57 16.90 2.41
C PHE A 29 3.28 16.04 1.16
N VAL A 30 2.03 16.02 0.72
CA VAL A 30 1.58 15.36 -0.51
C VAL A 30 0.77 16.36 -1.34
N PRO A 31 1.19 16.68 -2.58
CA PRO A 31 0.41 17.52 -3.50
C PRO A 31 -0.96 16.93 -3.83
N ASP A 32 -1.96 17.80 -4.04
CA ASP A 32 -3.34 17.41 -4.38
C ASP A 32 -3.43 16.58 -5.67
N GLU A 33 -2.55 16.81 -6.63
CA GLU A 33 -2.47 16.05 -7.89
C GLU A 33 -2.11 14.56 -7.71
N LEU A 34 -1.59 14.19 -6.52
CA LEU A 34 -1.28 12.81 -6.17
C LEU A 34 -2.42 12.12 -5.40
N VAL A 35 -3.55 12.80 -5.17
CA VAL A 35 -4.74 12.19 -4.57
C VAL A 35 -5.34 11.19 -5.55
N LEU A 36 -5.50 9.94 -5.10
CA LEU A 36 -6.13 8.89 -5.88
C LEU A 36 -7.64 8.89 -5.62
N GLY A 37 -8.42 9.19 -6.65
CA GLY A 37 -9.88 9.29 -6.56
C GLY A 37 -10.33 10.59 -5.90
N GLU A 38 -11.44 10.55 -5.18
CA GLU A 38 -11.97 11.69 -4.43
C GLU A 38 -11.52 11.67 -2.96
N VAL A 39 -11.41 12.84 -2.33
CA VAL A 39 -11.13 12.95 -0.89
C VAL A 39 -12.24 12.23 -0.11
N ASN A 40 -11.83 11.37 0.84
CA ASN A 40 -12.69 10.42 1.57
C ASN A 40 -13.20 9.21 0.77
N GLY A 41 -12.87 9.09 -0.52
CA GLY A 41 -13.21 7.95 -1.37
C GLY A 41 -12.27 6.74 -1.28
N GLY A 42 -11.32 6.75 -0.32
CA GLY A 42 -10.22 5.78 -0.27
C GLY A 42 -10.65 4.31 -0.17
N TRP A 43 -11.83 4.02 0.39
CA TRP A 43 -12.35 2.65 0.49
C TRP A 43 -12.62 2.02 -0.89
N GLN A 44 -13.18 2.78 -1.82
CA GLN A 44 -13.47 2.26 -3.17
C GLN A 44 -12.17 1.95 -3.92
N VAL A 45 -11.16 2.81 -3.78
CA VAL A 45 -9.82 2.59 -4.35
C VAL A 45 -9.20 1.32 -3.76
N ALA A 46 -9.23 1.18 -2.43
CA ALA A 46 -8.70 -0.01 -1.75
C ALA A 46 -9.39 -1.30 -2.20
N MET A 47 -10.73 -1.29 -2.32
CA MET A 47 -11.50 -2.46 -2.77
C MET A 47 -11.28 -2.78 -4.25
N ALA A 48 -11.07 -1.78 -5.11
CA ALA A 48 -10.72 -2.02 -6.50
C ALA A 48 -9.36 -2.74 -6.62
N THR A 49 -8.37 -2.31 -5.83
CA THR A 49 -7.05 -2.96 -5.79
C THR A 49 -7.13 -4.39 -5.25
N LEU A 50 -7.87 -4.63 -4.17
CA LEU A 50 -8.04 -5.98 -3.61
C LEU A 50 -8.89 -6.88 -4.52
N GLY A 51 -9.99 -6.37 -5.04
CA GLY A 51 -10.93 -7.07 -5.91
C GLY A 51 -10.31 -7.51 -7.24
N SER A 52 -9.32 -6.78 -7.75
CA SER A 52 -8.53 -7.20 -8.92
C SER A 52 -7.74 -8.49 -8.70
N SER A 53 -7.45 -8.86 -7.45
CA SER A 53 -6.84 -10.15 -7.10
C SER A 53 -7.87 -11.24 -6.74
N GLY A 54 -9.16 -10.88 -6.72
CA GLY A 54 -10.28 -11.72 -6.32
C GLY A 54 -10.86 -12.63 -7.40
N SER A 55 -10.12 -12.97 -8.45
CA SER A 55 -10.46 -14.09 -9.34
C SER A 55 -9.52 -15.26 -9.10
N ALA A 56 -9.59 -15.83 -7.89
CA ALA A 56 -9.33 -17.26 -7.78
C ALA A 56 -10.48 -17.96 -8.50
N SER A 57 -10.28 -18.30 -9.77
CA SER A 57 -11.21 -19.14 -10.53
C SER A 57 -11.60 -20.35 -9.67
N PRO A 58 -12.90 -20.64 -9.48
CA PRO A 58 -13.28 -21.90 -8.86
C PRO A 58 -12.84 -23.04 -9.80
N PRO A 59 -12.40 -24.20 -9.27
CA PRO A 59 -12.07 -25.33 -10.10
C PRO A 59 -13.36 -25.92 -10.66
N GLY A 60 -13.45 -25.99 -12.00
CA GLY A 60 -14.33 -26.92 -12.71
C GLY A 60 -15.77 -26.45 -12.92
N GLY A 61 -16.06 -26.11 -14.18
CA GLY A 61 -17.26 -26.58 -14.87
C GLY A 61 -16.83 -27.60 -15.92
#